data_AF-A0A3D5TMX0-F1
#
_entry.id   AF-A0A3D5TMX0-F1
#
_cell.length_a   1.000
_cell.length_b   1.000
_cell.length_c   1.000
_cell.angle_alpha   90.00
_cell.angle_beta   90.00
_cell.angle_gamma   90.00
#
_symmetry.space_group_name_H-M   'P 1'
#
loop_
_entity.id
_entity.type
_entity.pdbx_description
1 polymer ?
#
loop_
_entity_poly.entity_id
_entity_poly.type
_entity_poly.pdbx_seq_one_letter_code
_entity_poly.pdbx_strand_id
1 'polypeptide(L)'
;MLFLTEANEKYIDELERFKNEVLICDRDNKDQFAGCMGLRDCSNVKEWIDICNLRKSAETCEQAGTPVPSTTYFAIRESDNKLVGVIDLRHHIDHPILGTWGGHCGYSVRPSERGKGYAKEMLGLNIQNAKRMGIQKLLVVCS
;
A
#
# COMPACT_ATOMS: atom_id res chain seq x y z
N MET A 1 -14.26 13.00 -0.89
CA MET A 1 -13.00 13.08 -0.12
C MET A 1 -12.44 11.68 0.04
N LEU A 2 -11.12 11.54 0.10
CA LEU A 2 -10.42 10.29 0.36
C LEU A 2 -9.90 10.31 1.79
N PHE A 3 -9.93 9.16 2.46
CA PHE A 3 -9.16 8.95 3.70
C PHE A 3 -8.31 7.69 3.60
N LEU A 4 -7.22 7.67 4.38
CA LEU A 4 -6.40 6.48 4.58
C LEU A 4 -6.81 5.79 5.88
N THR A 5 -7.01 4.48 5.80
CA THR A 5 -7.17 3.60 6.97
C THR A 5 -6.21 2.43 6.82
N GLU A 6 -5.67 1.90 7.91
CA GLU A 6 -4.79 0.72 7.82
C GLU A 6 -5.52 -0.46 7.17
N ALA A 7 -4.81 -1.33 6.47
CA ALA A 7 -5.39 -2.55 5.90
C ALA A 7 -6.13 -3.33 7.00
N ASN A 8 -7.42 -3.62 6.77
CA ASN A 8 -8.30 -4.24 7.76
C ASN A 8 -9.48 -4.96 7.09
N GLU A 9 -10.13 -5.84 7.84
CA GLU A 9 -11.19 -6.71 7.30
C GLU A 9 -12.50 -5.99 6.94
N LYS A 10 -12.72 -4.75 7.40
CA LYS A 10 -13.95 -3.98 7.09
C LYS A 10 -14.14 -3.79 5.57
N TYR A 11 -13.06 -3.75 4.81
CA TYR A 11 -13.06 -3.52 3.37
C TYR A 11 -12.63 -4.76 2.57
N ILE A 12 -12.77 -5.96 3.14
CA ILE A 12 -12.29 -7.21 2.51
C ILE A 12 -12.92 -7.46 1.14
N ASP A 13 -14.23 -7.27 1.00
CA ASP A 13 -14.93 -7.42 -0.29
C ASP A 13 -14.40 -6.44 -1.35
N GLU A 14 -14.10 -5.20 -0.92
CA GLU A 14 -13.54 -4.18 -1.81
C GLU A 14 -12.08 -4.48 -2.17
N LEU A 15 -11.31 -5.09 -1.26
CA LEU A 15 -9.97 -5.60 -1.52
C LEU A 15 -9.99 -6.73 -2.55
N GLU A 16 -10.92 -7.68 -2.46
CA GLU A 16 -11.09 -8.74 -3.45
C GLU A 16 -11.42 -8.17 -4.83
N ARG A 17 -12.37 -7.23 -4.90
CA ARG A 17 -12.74 -6.55 -6.14
C ARG A 17 -11.57 -5.77 -6.72
N PHE A 18 -10.84 -5.03 -5.89
CA PHE A 18 -9.64 -4.31 -6.30
C PHE A 18 -8.59 -5.26 -6.87
N LYS A 19 -8.31 -6.38 -6.17
CA LYS A 19 -7.35 -7.38 -6.61
C LYS A 19 -7.75 -7.96 -7.97
N ASN A 20 -9.01 -8.40 -8.12
CA ASN A 20 -9.50 -8.97 -9.38
C ASN A 20 -9.43 -7.96 -10.53
N GLU A 21 -9.78 -6.71 -10.28
CA GLU A 21 -9.71 -5.65 -11.27
C GLU A 21 -8.27 -5.39 -11.73
N VAL A 22 -7.32 -5.32 -10.79
CA VAL A 22 -5.89 -5.19 -11.11
C VAL A 22 -5.41 -6.42 -11.91
N LEU A 23 -5.75 -7.65 -11.49
CA LEU A 23 -5.40 -8.89 -12.19
C LEU A 23 -5.85 -8.90 -13.66
N ILE A 24 -7.04 -8.37 -13.93
CA ILE A 24 -7.63 -8.33 -15.27
C ILE A 24 -7.05 -7.18 -16.10
N CYS A 25 -7.11 -5.95 -15.58
CA CYS A 25 -6.78 -4.75 -16.34
C CYS A 25 -5.27 -4.56 -16.54
N ASP A 26 -4.44 -5.08 -15.62
CA ASP A 26 -2.98 -4.93 -15.64
C ASP A 26 -2.27 -6.27 -15.89
N ARG A 27 -2.95 -7.25 -16.49
CA ARG A 27 -2.44 -8.62 -16.69
C ARG A 27 -1.04 -8.68 -17.32
N ASP A 28 -0.73 -7.74 -18.21
CA ASP A 28 0.52 -7.69 -18.98
C ASP A 28 1.47 -6.58 -18.45
N ASN A 29 1.13 -5.95 -17.31
CA ASN A 29 1.96 -4.95 -16.68
C ASN A 29 2.89 -5.60 -15.65
N LYS A 30 4.20 -5.45 -15.86
CA LYS A 30 5.24 -5.96 -14.94
C LYS A 30 5.17 -5.33 -13.55
N ASP A 31 4.66 -4.10 -13.45
CA ASP A 31 4.60 -3.31 -12.20
C ASP A 31 3.22 -3.42 -11.52
N GLN A 32 2.42 -4.39 -11.96
CA GLN A 32 1.14 -4.72 -11.34
C GLN A 32 1.32 -4.96 -9.83
N PHE A 33 0.43 -4.41 -9.01
CA PHE A 33 0.48 -4.48 -7.53
C PHE A 33 1.67 -3.78 -6.86
N ALA A 34 2.29 -2.78 -7.50
CA ALA A 34 3.27 -1.92 -6.82
C ALA A 34 2.73 -1.38 -5.48
N GLY A 35 3.50 -1.54 -4.40
CA GLY A 35 3.08 -1.15 -3.05
C GLY A 35 2.07 -2.07 -2.36
N CYS A 36 1.64 -3.15 -3.01
CA CYS A 36 0.71 -4.12 -2.43
C CYS A 36 1.41 -5.41 -1.95
N MET A 37 2.74 -5.53 -2.08
CA MET A 37 3.51 -6.73 -1.72
C MET A 37 2.90 -7.98 -2.39
N GLY A 38 2.79 -9.10 -1.67
CA GLY A 38 2.25 -10.38 -2.14
C GLY A 38 0.72 -10.40 -2.32
N LEU A 39 0.04 -9.26 -2.48
CA LEU A 39 -1.40 -9.24 -2.75
C LEU A 39 -1.73 -9.97 -4.05
N ARG A 40 -0.84 -9.94 -5.04
CA ARG A 40 -1.00 -10.68 -6.29
C ARG A 40 -1.18 -12.17 -6.05
N ASP A 41 -0.26 -12.75 -5.28
CA ASP A 41 -0.08 -14.20 -5.18
C ASP A 41 -0.85 -14.84 -4.02
N CYS A 42 -1.44 -14.05 -3.12
CA CYS A 42 -2.24 -14.61 -2.03
C CYS A 42 -3.51 -15.31 -2.57
N SER A 43 -3.80 -16.52 -2.13
CA SER A 43 -5.09 -17.18 -2.42
C SER A 43 -6.24 -16.55 -1.64
N ASN A 44 -5.92 -15.98 -0.47
CA ASN A 44 -6.86 -15.41 0.48
C ASN A 44 -6.43 -13.98 0.84
N VAL A 45 -7.31 -13.00 0.60
CA VAL A 45 -7.02 -11.61 0.93
C VAL A 45 -7.00 -11.34 2.43
N LYS A 46 -7.66 -12.17 3.25
CA LYS A 46 -7.58 -12.09 4.71
C LYS A 46 -6.17 -12.40 5.20
N GLU A 47 -5.55 -13.45 4.68
CA GLU A 47 -4.16 -13.80 5.02
C GLU A 47 -3.20 -12.67 4.64
N TRP A 48 -3.47 -11.98 3.53
CA TRP A 48 -2.69 -10.80 3.16
C TRP A 48 -2.88 -9.63 4.14
N ILE A 49 -4.08 -9.42 4.70
CA ILE A 49 -4.29 -8.45 5.78
C ILE A 49 -3.52 -8.85 7.04
N ASP A 50 -3.51 -10.14 7.38
CA ASP A 50 -2.74 -10.68 8.52
C ASP A 50 -1.23 -10.44 8.33
N ILE A 51 -0.70 -10.63 7.11
CA ILE A 51 0.67 -10.27 6.74
C ILE A 51 0.90 -8.75 6.90
N CYS A 52 -0.03 -7.91 6.47
CA CYS A 52 0.08 -6.46 6.67
C CYS A 52 0.11 -6.07 8.15
N ASN A 53 -0.58 -6.80 9.04
CA ASN A 53 -0.54 -6.58 10.48
C ASN A 53 0.82 -6.95 11.07
N LEU A 54 1.38 -8.10 10.68
CA LEU A 54 2.74 -8.51 11.09
C LEU A 54 3.81 -7.50 10.65
N ARG A 55 3.63 -6.79 9.54
CA ARG A 55 4.62 -5.83 9.05
C ARG A 55 4.72 -4.54 9.85
N LYS A 56 3.77 -4.24 10.74
CA LYS A 56 3.67 -2.95 11.43
C LYS A 56 4.75 -2.70 12.48
N SER A 57 5.48 -3.70 12.92
CA SER A 57 6.43 -3.58 14.04
C SER A 57 7.75 -4.26 13.75
N ALA A 58 8.83 -3.78 14.37
CA ALA A 58 10.16 -4.38 14.24
C ALA A 58 10.21 -5.79 14.83
N GLU A 59 9.33 -6.07 15.79
CA GLU A 59 9.23 -7.35 16.48
C GLU A 59 8.61 -8.45 15.60
N THR A 60 7.80 -8.06 14.62
CA THR A 60 6.99 -9.00 13.81
C THR A 60 7.26 -8.94 12.32
N CYS A 61 7.89 -7.88 11.79
CA CYS A 61 8.00 -7.70 10.33
C CYS A 61 8.83 -8.79 9.64
N GLU A 62 9.80 -9.40 10.33
CA GLU A 62 10.59 -10.52 9.81
C GLU A 62 9.72 -11.76 9.53
N GLN A 63 8.65 -11.97 10.32
CA GLN A 63 7.69 -13.07 10.10
C GLN A 63 6.91 -12.89 8.78
N ALA A 64 6.80 -11.64 8.31
CA ALA A 64 6.22 -11.28 7.03
C ALA A 64 7.26 -11.19 5.89
N GLY A 65 8.49 -11.66 6.13
CA GLY A 65 9.55 -11.73 5.11
C GLY A 65 10.20 -10.39 4.77
N THR A 66 10.15 -9.40 5.66
CA THR A 66 10.81 -8.11 5.45
C THR A 66 11.57 -7.63 6.70
N PRO A 67 12.78 -7.08 6.55
CA PRO A 67 13.54 -6.54 7.67
C PRO A 67 13.13 -5.11 8.05
N VAL A 68 12.17 -4.50 7.34
CA VAL A 68 11.77 -3.10 7.54
C VAL A 68 10.27 -3.01 7.86
N PRO A 69 9.90 -2.48 9.03
CA PRO A 69 8.50 -2.26 9.38
C PRO A 69 7.80 -1.32 8.41
N SER A 70 6.53 -1.59 8.18
CA SER A 70 5.72 -0.84 7.21
C SER A 70 4.24 -0.90 7.56
N THR A 71 3.55 0.20 7.29
CA THR A 71 2.09 0.29 7.44
C THR A 71 1.44 0.40 6.06
N THR A 72 0.67 -0.62 5.70
CA THR A 72 -0.17 -0.61 4.50
C THR A 72 -1.49 0.11 4.79
N TYR A 73 -1.84 1.08 3.95
CA TYR A 73 -3.09 1.81 4.02
C TYR A 73 -3.99 1.55 2.82
N PHE A 74 -5.29 1.40 3.10
CA PHE A 74 -6.37 1.50 2.14
C PHE A 74 -6.78 2.95 1.95
N ALA A 75 -6.90 3.35 0.69
CA ALA A 75 -7.47 4.62 0.30
C ALA A 75 -8.95 4.43 -0.01
N ILE A 76 -9.80 4.91 0.90
CA ILE A 76 -11.27 4.74 0.82
C ILE A 76 -11.91 6.05 0.41
N ARG A 77 -12.69 6.01 -0.66
CA ARG A 77 -13.51 7.14 -1.09
C ARG A 77 -14.77 7.19 -0.24
N GLU A 78 -15.01 8.33 0.41
CA GLU A 78 -16.13 8.47 1.36
C GLU A 78 -17.51 8.39 0.72
N SER A 79 -17.66 8.87 -0.52
CA SER A 79 -18.97 8.97 -1.17
C SER A 79 -19.65 7.62 -1.39
N ASP A 80 -18.87 6.54 -1.52
CA ASP A 80 -19.36 5.20 -1.85
C ASP A 80 -18.62 4.07 -1.09
N ASN A 81 -17.78 4.40 -0.11
CA ASN A 81 -16.94 3.46 0.63
C ASN A 81 -16.04 2.57 -0.25
N LYS A 82 -15.71 3.02 -1.47
CA LYS A 82 -14.92 2.23 -2.42
C LYS A 82 -13.43 2.28 -2.10
N LEU A 83 -12.75 1.14 -2.15
CA LEU A 83 -11.28 1.08 -2.11
C LEU A 83 -10.72 1.55 -3.46
N VAL A 84 -10.22 2.78 -3.54
CA VAL A 84 -9.70 3.35 -4.81
C VAL A 84 -8.19 3.14 -4.98
N GLY A 85 -7.49 2.68 -3.94
CA GLY A 85 -6.08 2.37 -4.01
C GLY A 85 -5.50 1.82 -2.71
N VAL A 86 -4.26 1.37 -2.79
CA VAL A 86 -3.46 0.88 -1.67
C VAL A 86 -2.13 1.64 -1.69
N ILE A 87 -1.65 2.08 -0.53
CA ILE A 87 -0.36 2.77 -0.37
C ILE A 87 0.36 2.25 0.87
N ASP A 88 1.65 1.96 0.73
CA ASP A 88 2.51 1.51 1.82
C ASP A 88 3.37 2.65 2.36
N LEU A 89 3.70 2.59 3.66
CA LEU A 89 4.65 3.47 4.31
C LEU A 89 5.66 2.63 5.10
N ARG A 90 6.88 2.54 4.58
CA ARG A 90 8.02 1.97 5.31
C ARG A 90 8.46 2.95 6.40
N HIS A 91 8.67 2.44 7.60
CA HIS A 91 8.92 3.25 8.79
C HIS A 91 10.33 3.86 8.78
N HIS A 92 11.24 3.25 8.03
CA HIS A 92 12.57 3.77 7.70
C HIS A 92 13.03 3.19 6.35
N ILE A 93 14.14 3.71 5.82
CA ILE A 93 14.79 3.20 4.60
C ILE A 93 16.27 2.91 4.83
N ASP A 94 16.65 2.64 6.08
CA ASP A 94 18.02 2.29 6.49
C ASP A 94 18.37 0.86 6.06
N HIS A 95 18.28 0.63 4.74
CA HIS A 95 18.48 -0.64 4.08
C HIS A 95 19.11 -0.37 2.71
N PRO A 96 20.15 -1.12 2.29
CA PRO A 96 20.94 -0.81 1.09
C PRO A 96 20.12 -0.59 -0.18
N ILE A 97 19.03 -1.36 -0.34
CA ILE A 97 18.14 -1.28 -1.51
C ILE A 97 17.06 -0.20 -1.33
N LEU A 98 16.52 -0.02 -0.13
CA LEU A 98 15.41 0.92 0.08
C LEU A 98 15.89 2.37 0.09
N GLY A 99 17.10 2.61 0.61
CA GLY A 99 17.74 3.92 0.63
C GLY A 99 18.08 4.48 -0.75
N THR A 100 18.13 3.62 -1.77
CA THR A 100 18.63 3.95 -3.12
C THR A 100 17.57 3.75 -4.20
N TRP A 101 16.89 2.60 -4.19
CA TRP A 101 15.97 2.19 -5.26
C TRP A 101 14.52 1.96 -4.80
N GLY A 102 14.27 1.80 -3.49
CA GLY A 102 12.95 1.41 -2.97
C GLY A 102 12.10 2.53 -2.38
N GLY A 103 12.72 3.51 -1.73
CA GLY A 103 12.02 4.60 -1.04
C GLY A 103 11.14 4.16 0.13
N HIS A 104 10.36 5.10 0.65
CA HIS A 104 9.44 4.89 1.77
C HIS A 104 8.07 4.38 1.31
N CYS A 105 7.71 4.61 0.06
CA CYS A 105 6.34 4.39 -0.42
C CYS A 105 6.31 3.59 -1.72
N GLY A 106 5.38 2.66 -1.79
CA GLY A 106 4.83 2.13 -3.03
C GLY A 106 3.31 2.27 -2.99
N TYR A 107 2.67 2.42 -4.14
CA TYR A 107 1.21 2.52 -4.21
C TYR A 107 0.65 2.00 -5.53
N SER A 108 -0.62 1.60 -5.48
CA SER A 108 -1.41 1.20 -6.64
C SER A 108 -2.76 1.90 -6.60
N VAL A 109 -3.14 2.53 -7.72
CA VAL A 109 -4.50 3.05 -7.91
C VAL A 109 -5.32 2.01 -8.67
N ARG A 110 -6.56 1.78 -8.19
CA ARG A 110 -7.53 0.90 -8.84
C ARG A 110 -7.67 1.27 -10.32
N PRO A 111 -7.60 0.33 -11.27
CA PRO A 111 -7.61 0.62 -12.70
C PRO A 111 -8.72 1.58 -13.16
N SER A 112 -9.97 1.34 -12.76
CA SER A 112 -11.15 2.16 -13.08
C SER A 112 -11.16 3.56 -12.43
N GLU A 113 -10.23 3.83 -11.52
CA GLU A 113 -10.12 5.08 -10.77
C GLU A 113 -8.85 5.88 -11.13
N ARG A 114 -8.06 5.41 -12.11
CA ARG A 114 -6.89 6.13 -12.62
C ARG A 114 -7.28 7.40 -13.37
N GLY A 115 -6.34 8.35 -13.46
CA GLY A 115 -6.56 9.65 -14.10
C GLY A 115 -7.41 10.63 -13.30
N LYS A 116 -7.90 10.27 -12.11
CA LYS A 116 -8.78 11.09 -11.26
C LYS A 116 -8.07 11.82 -10.11
N GLY A 117 -6.74 11.74 -10.05
CA GLY A 117 -5.93 12.41 -9.02
C GLY A 117 -5.70 11.64 -7.71
N TYR A 118 -6.27 10.44 -7.54
CA TYR A 118 -6.17 9.70 -6.28
C TYR A 118 -4.74 9.34 -5.86
N ALA A 119 -3.81 9.08 -6.79
CA ALA A 119 -2.40 8.88 -6.44
C ALA A 119 -1.80 10.07 -5.67
N LYS A 120 -2.10 11.29 -6.12
CA LYS A 120 -1.64 12.52 -5.48
C LYS A 120 -2.25 12.69 -4.10
N GLU A 121 -3.54 12.40 -3.95
CA GLU A 121 -4.26 12.50 -2.67
C GLU A 121 -3.75 11.46 -1.67
N MET A 122 -3.57 10.20 -2.08
CA MET A 122 -2.97 9.14 -1.26
C MET A 122 -1.57 9.52 -0.77
N LEU A 123 -0.69 10.00 -1.67
CA LEU A 123 0.66 10.40 -1.29
C LEU A 123 0.64 11.59 -0.32
N GLY A 124 -0.24 12.58 -0.54
CA GLY A 124 -0.44 13.71 0.36
C GLY A 124 -0.85 13.28 1.77
N LEU A 125 -1.79 12.34 1.89
CA LEU A 125 -2.20 11.75 3.17
C LEU A 125 -1.07 10.94 3.81
N ASN A 126 -0.32 10.18 3.01
CA ASN A 126 0.77 9.35 3.53
C ASN A 126 1.97 10.18 4.02
N ILE A 127 2.22 11.36 3.43
CA ILE A 127 3.17 12.34 3.96
C ILE A 127 2.76 12.79 5.37
N GLN A 128 1.47 12.95 5.65
CA GLN A 128 1.01 13.30 7.00
C GLN A 128 1.23 12.14 7.99
N ASN A 129 1.02 10.89 7.56
CA ASN A 129 1.37 9.70 8.36
C ASN A 129 2.88 9.69 8.68
N ALA A 130 3.72 9.86 7.66
CA ALA A 130 5.17 9.89 7.81
C ALA A 130 5.63 10.99 8.80
N LYS A 131 5.07 12.20 8.71
CA LYS A 131 5.34 13.28 9.67
C LYS A 131 4.95 12.91 11.10
N ARG A 132 3.78 12.30 11.31
CA ARG A 132 3.35 11.82 12.63
C ARG A 132 4.29 10.77 13.21
N MET A 133 4.95 9.98 12.36
CA MET A 133 5.94 8.99 12.76
C MET A 133 7.36 9.55 12.96
N GLY A 134 7.56 10.86 12.75
CA GLY A 134 8.89 11.48 12.87
C GLY A 134 9.76 11.38 11.61
N ILE A 135 9.22 10.87 10.49
CA ILE A 135 9.93 10.81 9.21
C ILE A 135 9.95 12.21 8.58
N GLN A 136 11.11 12.88 8.66
CA GLN A 136 11.32 14.25 8.20
C GLN A 136 11.36 14.38 6.67
N LYS A 137 11.88 13.36 5.99
CA LYS A 137 12.06 13.33 4.53
C LYS A 137 11.52 12.02 3.99
N LEU A 138 10.55 12.11 3.08
CA LEU A 138 9.95 10.96 2.42
C LEU A 138 10.53 10.82 1.02
N LEU A 139 11.22 9.71 0.76
CA LEU A 139 11.73 9.33 -0.54
C LEU A 139 10.67 8.52 -1.31
N VAL A 140 10.28 8.99 -2.49
CA VAL A 140 9.50 8.23 -3.47
C VAL A 140 10.39 7.92 -4.66
N VAL A 141 10.43 6.67 -5.09
CA VAL A 141 11.18 6.23 -6.27
C VAL A 141 10.20 5.76 -7.34
N CYS A 142 10.43 6.17 -8.58
CA CYS A 142 9.74 5.68 -9.76
C CYS A 142 10.79 5.05 -10.68
N SER A 143 10.54 3.83 -11.15
CA SER A 143 11.50 2.97 -11.84
C SER A 143 10.95 2.47 -13.17
#